data_AF-A0A7V8A6W7-F1
#
_entry.id   AF-A0A7V8A6W7-F1
#
_cell.length_a   1.000
_cell.length_b   1.000
_cell.length_c   1.000
_cell.angle_alpha   90.00
_cell.angle_beta   90.00
_cell.angle_gamma   90.00
#
_symmetry.space_group_name_H-M   'P 1'
#
loop_
_entity.id
_entity.type
_entity.pdbx_description
1 polymer ?
#
loop_
_entity_poly.entity_id
_entity_poly.type
_entity_poly.pdbx_seq_one_letter_code
_entity_poly.pdbx_strand_id
1 'polypeptide(L)'
;MEKVNILGIEYEIIKVPSISRDVYRVGEIHFERQEILILDTLSKDMAKVTLLHEVIHAILVNLGLTEDAGNENLVQGLAIALHQVIKDNKIISS
;
A
#
# COMPACT_ATOMS: atom_id res chain seq x y z
N MET A 1 12.57 -3.99 -11.50
CA MET A 1 11.61 -3.07 -10.89
C MET A 1 10.38 -3.88 -10.53
N GLU A 2 9.96 -3.83 -9.27
CA GLU A 2 8.75 -4.54 -8.81
C GLU A 2 7.54 -3.68 -9.13
N LYS A 3 6.44 -4.31 -9.57
CA LYS A 3 5.20 -3.62 -9.95
C LYS A 3 4.00 -4.36 -9.41
N VAL A 4 2.91 -3.62 -9.22
CA VAL A 4 1.61 -4.17 -8.85
C VAL A 4 0.54 -3.64 -9.79
N ASN A 5 -0.31 -4.54 -10.31
CA ASN A 5 -1.48 -4.15 -11.08
C ASN A 5 -2.68 -4.03 -10.14
N ILE A 6 -3.32 -2.86 -10.14
CA ILE A 6 -4.47 -2.54 -9.30
C ILE A 6 -5.62 -2.13 -10.21
N LEU A 7 -6.58 -3.03 -10.38
CA LEU A 7 -7.77 -2.83 -11.22
C LEU A 7 -7.44 -2.36 -12.66
N GLY A 8 -6.35 -2.90 -13.23
CA GLY A 8 -5.91 -2.57 -14.58
C GLY A 8 -4.89 -1.43 -14.67
N ILE A 9 -4.59 -0.75 -13.57
CA ILE A 9 -3.56 0.30 -13.51
C ILE A 9 -2.28 -0.27 -12.90
N GLU A 10 -1.15 -0.14 -13.60
CA GLU A 10 0.14 -0.65 -13.13
C GLU A 10 0.87 0.43 -12.31
N TYR A 11 1.29 0.10 -11.10
CA TYR A 11 2.09 0.97 -10.24
C TYR A 11 3.49 0.40 -10.02
N GLU A 12 4.50 1.25 -10.10
CA GLU A 12 5.87 0.90 -9.74
C GLU A 12 6.08 0.99 -8.23
N ILE A 13 6.70 -0.02 -7.63
CA ILE A 13 7.04 -0.03 -6.20
C ILE A 13 8.50 0.42 -6.04
N ILE A 14 8.69 1.56 -5.39
CA ILE A 14 10.00 2.21 -5.23
C ILE A 14 10.34 2.29 -3.75
N LYS A 15 11.48 1.72 -3.36
CA LYS A 15 12.02 1.86 -2.01
C LYS A 15 12.86 3.12 -1.92
N VAL A 16 12.57 3.97 -0.94
CA VAL A 16 13.23 5.27 -0.76
C VAL A 16 13.71 5.45 0.68
N PRO A 17 14.82 6.18 0.91
CA PRO A 17 15.34 6.43 2.26
C PRO A 17 14.52 7.47 3.04
N SER A 18 13.68 8.24 2.35
CA SER A 18 12.76 9.21 2.95
C SER A 18 11.59 9.47 2.00
N ILE A 19 10.39 9.62 2.54
CA ILE A 19 9.17 9.93 1.76
C ILE A 19 8.88 11.43 1.81
N SER A 20 8.63 11.97 3.00
CA SER A 20 8.44 13.40 3.23
C SER A 20 9.32 13.89 4.38
N ARG A 21 9.77 15.14 4.29
CA ARG A 21 10.58 15.80 5.32
C ARG A 21 9.73 16.53 6.37
N ASP A 22 8.49 16.85 6.03
CA ASP A 22 7.61 17.67 6.87
C ASP A 22 6.63 16.82 7.69
N VAL A 23 6.24 15.65 7.16
CA VAL A 23 5.36 14.69 7.84
C VAL A 23 6.00 13.32 7.76
N TYR A 24 6.19 12.68 8.92
CA TYR A 24 6.70 11.33 8.95
C TYR A 24 5.68 10.37 8.31
N ARG A 25 6.06 9.75 7.20
CA ARG A 25 5.30 8.72 6.49
C ARG A 25 6.22 7.57 6.13
N VAL A 26 5.67 6.37 6.15
CA VAL A 26 6.39 5.12 5.84
C VAL A 26 5.99 4.53 4.49
N GLY A 27 4.87 4.99 3.92
CA GLY A 27 4.39 4.74 2.56
C GLY A 27 3.77 5.99 1.97
N GLU A 28 3.75 6.09 0.63
CA GLU A 28 2.99 7.11 -0.10
C GLU A 28 2.72 6.65 -1.54
N ILE A 29 1.47 6.79 -1.98
CA ILE A 29 1.08 6.59 -3.37
C ILE A 29 0.98 7.90 -4.16
N HIS A 30 1.56 7.91 -5.36
CA HIS A 30 1.45 8.98 -6.34
C HIS A 30 0.62 8.51 -7.53
N PHE A 31 -0.69 8.79 -7.51
CA PHE A 31 -1.63 8.38 -8.55
C PHE A 31 -1.25 8.86 -9.96
N GLU A 32 -0.82 10.11 -10.10
CA GLU A 32 -0.45 10.69 -11.40
C GLU A 32 0.81 10.07 -12.00
N ARG A 33 1.78 9.73 -11.14
CA ARG A 33 3.06 9.12 -11.55
C ARG A 33 3.00 7.61 -11.62
N GLN A 34 1.93 7.00 -11.08
CA GLN A 34 1.77 5.56 -10.93
C GLN A 34 2.93 4.94 -10.13
N GLU A 35 3.29 5.58 -9.02
CA GLU A 35 4.37 5.15 -8.14
C GLU A 35 3.85 4.91 -6.72
N ILE A 36 4.36 3.87 -6.06
CA ILE A 36 4.18 3.60 -4.64
C ILE A 36 5.55 3.66 -3.99
N LEU A 37 5.74 4.64 -3.12
CA LEU A 37 6.96 4.83 -2.35
C LEU A 37 6.84 4.08 -1.02
N ILE A 38 7.87 3.31 -0.67
CA ILE A 38 7.95 2.60 0.62
C ILE A 38 9.30 2.93 1.26
N LEU A 39 9.31 3.22 2.55
CA LEU A 39 10.53 3.50 3.28
C LEU A 39 11.44 2.24 3.33
N ASP A 40 12.69 2.38 2.89
CA ASP A 40 13.62 1.24 2.75
C ASP A 40 14.11 0.64 4.08
N THR A 41 14.01 1.41 5.16
CA THR A 41 14.39 1.02 6.53
C THR A 41 13.36 0.13 7.23
N LEU A 42 12.19 -0.10 6.62
CA LEU A 42 11.14 -0.92 7.23
C LEU A 42 11.54 -2.40 7.28
N SER A 43 11.07 -3.08 8.34
CA SER A 43 11.13 -4.54 8.39
C SER A 43 10.31 -5.15 7.26
N LYS A 44 10.60 -6.41 6.89
CA LYS A 44 9.89 -7.10 5.79
C LYS A 44 8.37 -7.14 5.97
N ASP A 45 7.89 -7.35 7.18
CA ASP A 45 6.45 -7.40 7.46
C ASP A 45 5.84 -6.00 7.44
N MET A 46 6.51 -5.00 8.03
CA MET A 46 6.05 -3.61 7.97
C MET A 46 5.97 -3.10 6.53
N ALA A 47 6.99 -3.36 5.71
CA ALA A 47 6.99 -2.99 4.29
C ALA A 47 5.81 -3.62 3.52
N LYS A 48 5.44 -4.86 3.84
CA LYS A 48 4.28 -5.53 3.22
C LYS A 48 2.95 -4.93 3.66
N VAL A 49 2.80 -4.63 4.96
CA VAL A 49 1.59 -3.94 5.48
C VAL A 49 1.47 -2.56 4.86
N THR A 50 2.56 -1.79 4.81
CA THR A 50 2.58 -0.47 4.17
C THR A 50 2.25 -0.56 2.68
N LEU A 51 2.84 -1.50 1.95
CA LEU A 51 2.46 -1.71 0.54
C LEU A 51 0.97 -2.03 0.39
N LEU A 52 0.42 -2.88 1.26
CA LEU A 52 -0.98 -3.24 1.21
C LEU A 52 -1.89 -2.05 1.55
N HIS A 53 -1.48 -1.19 2.46
CA HIS A 53 -2.15 0.08 2.78
C HIS A 53 -2.27 0.97 1.54
N GLU A 54 -1.16 1.22 0.84
CA GLU A 54 -1.17 2.03 -0.39
C GLU A 54 -1.99 1.36 -1.53
N VAL A 55 -1.94 0.02 -1.62
CA VAL A 55 -2.76 -0.74 -2.58
C VAL A 55 -4.24 -0.59 -2.27
N ILE A 56 -4.65 -0.61 -1.00
CA ILE A 56 -6.05 -0.43 -0.60
C ILE A 56 -6.52 1.00 -0.91
N HIS A 57 -5.70 2.03 -0.66
CA HIS A 57 -6.01 3.39 -1.13
C HIS A 57 -6.28 3.41 -2.64
N ALA A 58 -5.41 2.77 -3.44
CA ALA A 58 -5.60 2.69 -4.88
C ALA A 58 -6.86 1.95 -5.31
N ILE A 59 -7.17 0.82 -4.67
CA ILE A 59 -8.40 0.06 -4.94
C ILE A 59 -9.62 0.95 -4.67
N LEU A 60 -9.69 1.57 -3.50
CA LEU A 60 -10.86 2.38 -3.11
C LEU A 60 -11.04 3.59 -4.03
N VAL A 61 -9.96 4.32 -4.34
CA VAL A 61 -10.01 5.44 -5.29
C VAL A 61 -10.47 4.98 -6.67
N ASN A 62 -9.92 3.89 -7.20
CA ASN A 62 -10.27 3.37 -8.52
C ASN A 62 -11.72 2.84 -8.59
N LEU A 63 -12.29 2.42 -7.46
CA LEU A 63 -13.71 2.05 -7.35
C LEU A 63 -14.65 3.26 -7.19
N GLY A 64 -14.12 4.48 -7.07
CA GLY A 64 -14.89 5.69 -6.79
C GLY A 64 -15.29 5.85 -5.32
N LEU A 65 -14.71 5.06 -4.41
CA LEU A 65 -14.96 5.09 -2.96
C LEU A 65 -14.00 6.06 -2.25
N THR A 66 -13.96 7.31 -2.69
CA THR A 66 -12.97 8.30 -2.22
C THR A 66 -13.15 8.68 -0.75
N GLU A 67 -14.37 8.61 -0.20
CA GLU A 67 -14.63 8.85 1.22
C GLU A 67 -14.00 7.74 2.08
N ASP A 68 -14.18 6.48 1.69
CA ASP A 68 -13.57 5.33 2.38
C ASP A 68 -12.04 5.33 2.21
N ALA A 69 -11.54 5.76 1.05
CA ALA A 69 -10.12 5.91 0.81
C ALA A 69 -9.47 6.96 1.74
N GLY A 70 -10.22 7.97 2.19
CA GLY A 70 -9.76 8.96 3.18
C GLY A 70 -9.89 8.50 4.63
N ASN A 71 -10.47 7.33 4.87
CA ASN A 71 -10.59 6.75 6.20
C ASN A 71 -9.34 5.91 6.54
N GLU A 72 -8.30 6.58 7.03
CA GLU A 72 -7.02 5.98 7.41
C GLU A 72 -7.16 4.77 8.36
N ASN A 73 -8.12 4.81 9.29
CA ASN A 73 -8.35 3.69 10.21
C ASN A 73 -8.89 2.45 9.48
N LEU A 74 -9.79 2.65 8.52
CA LEU A 74 -10.31 1.56 7.69
C LEU A 74 -9.20 0.97 6.83
N VAL A 75 -8.46 1.83 6.11
CA VAL A 75 -7.37 1.41 5.21
C VAL A 75 -6.28 0.67 5.99
N GLN A 76 -5.80 1.24 7.10
CA GLN A 76 -4.79 0.62 7.95
C GLN A 76 -5.29 -0.69 8.58
N GLY A 77 -6.53 -0.71 9.06
CA GLY A 77 -7.13 -1.91 9.65
C GLY A 77 -7.22 -3.06 8.64
N LEU A 78 -7.68 -2.77 7.42
CA LEU A 78 -7.71 -3.74 6.32
C LEU A 78 -6.31 -4.21 5.94
N ALA A 79 -5.32 -3.30 5.85
CA ALA A 79 -3.95 -3.66 5.52
C ALA A 79 -3.34 -4.64 6.53
N ILE A 80 -3.52 -4.39 7.84
CA ILE A 80 -3.03 -5.28 8.89
C ILE A 80 -3.75 -6.64 8.83
N ALA A 81 -5.09 -6.61 8.79
CA ALA A 81 -5.91 -7.83 8.83
C ALA A 81 -5.65 -8.73 7.62
N LEU A 82 -5.68 -8.16 6.41
CA LEU A 82 -5.43 -8.91 5.18
C LEU A 82 -4.00 -9.42 5.12
N HIS A 83 -3.01 -8.63 5.53
CA HIS A 83 -1.63 -9.09 5.58
C HIS A 83 -1.47 -10.33 6.48
N GLN A 84 -2.01 -10.28 7.70
CA GLN A 84 -1.95 -11.41 8.63
C GLN A 84 -2.67 -12.64 8.07
N VAL A 85 -3.91 -12.47 7.58
CA VAL A 85 -4.72 -13.55 7.03
C VAL A 85 -4.00 -14.23 5.86
N ILE A 86 -3.48 -13.46 4.90
CA ILE A 86 -2.77 -13.97 3.72
C ILE A 86 -1.45 -14.64 4.11
N LYS A 87 -0.69 -14.04 5.05
CA LYS A 87 0.60 -14.56 5.50
C LYS A 87 0.47 -15.95 6.13
N ASP A 88 -0.53 -16.11 6.99
CA ASP A 88 -0.70 -17.32 7.82
C ASP A 88 -1.52 -18.40 7.11
N ASN A 89 -2.33 -18.05 6.11
CA ASN A 89 -3.21 -18.98 5.40
C ASN A 89 -2.84 -19.11 3.91
N LYS A 90 -1.92 -20.03 3.59
CA LYS A 90 -1.45 -20.28 2.21
C LYS A 90 -2.52 -20.69 1.20
N ILE A 91 -3.70 -21.12 1.68
CA ILE A 91 -4.85 -21.42 0.81
C ILE A 91 -5.40 -20.16 0.10
N ILE A 92 -5.07 -18.96 0.58
CA ILE A 92 -5.58 -17.68 0.06
C ILE A 92 -4.64 -17.08 -0.99
N SER A 93 -3.34 -17.27 -0.84
CA SER A 93 -2.34 -16.82 -1.83
C SER A 93 -1.27 -17.89 -2.04
N SER A 94 -1.17 -18.37 -3.28
CA SER A 94 -0.19 -19.37 -3.73
C SER A 94 1.11 -18.71 -4.17
#